data_AF-A0A199VTY6-F1
#
_entry.id   AF-A0A199VTY6-F1
#
_cell.length_a   1.000
_cell.length_b   1.000
_cell.length_c   1.000
_cell.angle_alpha   90.00
_cell.angle_beta   90.00
_cell.angle_gamma   90.00
#
_symmetry.space_group_name_H-M   'P 1'
#
loop_
_entity.id
_entity.type
_entity.pdbx_description
1 polymer ?
#
loop_
_entity_poly.entity_id
_entity_poly.type
_entity_poly.pdbx_seq_one_letter_code
_entity_poly.pdbx_strand_id
1 'polypeptide(L)'
;MGSSSPPPLSLHGRSGRGGDEEREREREREKEQRPRFFDAKARAKCWQKAAVVSGRHPERWRRDAAGNVVCKRFWNCHGCLCYEYDHISTADNCQILQTRVNRFKSDKEWVGKAELKGFSCDIQFTDKELDIIEMAVYGDVIRPGKQCRCRTVAEMLGQMKSKNHLAACELPYKEPQ
;
A
#
# COMPACT_ATOMS: atom_id res chain seq x y z
N MET A 1 -26.64 41.08 62.43
CA MET A 1 -27.94 40.39 62.45
C MET A 1 -28.75 40.89 61.26
N GLY A 2 -29.41 40.02 60.48
CA GLY A 2 -30.13 40.38 59.24
C GLY A 2 -29.19 40.60 58.05
N SER A 3 -29.10 39.83 56.95
CA SER A 3 -29.99 38.90 56.20
C SER A 3 -30.75 39.53 55.03
N SER A 4 -30.32 39.15 53.81
CA SER A 4 -31.10 38.87 52.57
C SER A 4 -31.88 40.01 51.86
N SER A 5 -32.08 40.01 50.52
CA SER A 5 -31.41 39.30 49.38
C SER A 5 -31.82 39.96 48.03
N PRO A 6 -31.01 39.87 46.95
CA PRO A 6 -31.40 40.28 45.60
C PRO A 6 -32.17 39.17 44.81
N PRO A 7 -32.85 39.50 43.70
CA PRO A 7 -33.75 38.59 42.97
C PRO A 7 -33.02 37.50 42.14
N PRO A 8 -33.72 36.44 41.70
CA PRO A 8 -33.10 35.32 40.99
C PRO A 8 -32.73 35.68 39.54
N LEU A 9 -31.51 35.30 39.14
CA LEU A 9 -31.11 35.27 37.72
C LEU A 9 -31.74 34.07 37.02
N SER A 10 -32.38 34.31 35.87
CA SER A 10 -33.05 33.27 35.08
C SER A 10 -32.05 32.28 34.50
N LEU A 11 -32.26 30.99 34.79
CA LEU A 11 -31.52 29.89 34.15
C LEU A 11 -31.88 29.82 32.66
N HIS A 12 -31.00 30.26 31.77
CA HIS A 12 -31.15 30.04 30.33
C HIS A 12 -30.09 29.08 29.80
N GLY A 13 -30.58 27.98 29.22
CA GLY A 13 -29.93 27.36 28.06
C GLY A 13 -28.62 26.61 28.28
N ARG A 14 -28.69 25.43 28.91
CA ARG A 14 -27.82 24.33 28.46
C ARG A 14 -28.18 24.01 27.00
N SER A 15 -27.32 24.38 26.05
CA SER A 15 -27.35 23.78 24.70
C SER A 15 -25.96 23.78 24.09
N GLY A 16 -25.32 22.61 24.14
CA GLY A 16 -23.91 22.42 23.73
C GLY A 16 -23.45 20.97 23.87
N ARG A 17 -24.35 20.01 23.61
CA ARG A 17 -24.05 18.56 23.59
C ARG A 17 -24.60 17.83 22.35
N GLY A 18 -25.69 18.34 21.77
CA GLY A 18 -26.30 17.71 20.58
C GLY A 18 -25.36 17.67 19.37
N GLY A 19 -24.66 18.76 19.06
CA GLY A 19 -23.83 18.86 17.87
C GLY A 19 -22.59 17.95 17.85
N ASP A 20 -22.03 17.62 19.02
CA ASP A 20 -20.90 16.69 19.12
C ASP A 20 -21.39 15.23 19.04
N GLU A 21 -22.47 14.87 19.76
CA GLU A 21 -23.08 13.54 19.66
C GLU A 21 -23.64 13.25 18.26
N GLU A 22 -24.17 14.25 17.57
CA GLU A 22 -24.69 14.12 16.19
C GLU A 22 -23.54 13.93 15.20
N ARG A 23 -22.45 14.70 15.31
CA ARG A 23 -21.21 14.48 14.54
C ARG A 23 -20.55 13.14 14.81
N GLU A 24 -20.61 12.65 16.05
CA GLU A 24 -20.05 11.34 16.41
C GLU A 24 -20.87 10.21 15.77
N ARG A 25 -22.21 10.28 15.86
CA ARG A 25 -23.13 9.35 15.18
C ARG A 25 -23.02 9.41 13.65
N GLU A 26 -22.76 10.58 13.07
CA GLU A 26 -22.51 10.74 11.64
C GLU A 26 -21.21 10.03 11.23
N ARG A 27 -20.10 10.28 11.95
CA ARG A 27 -18.82 9.57 11.76
C ARG A 27 -18.93 8.06 11.97
N GLU A 28 -19.77 7.59 12.89
CA GLU A 28 -20.03 6.16 13.07
C GLU A 28 -20.78 5.56 11.86
N ARG A 29 -21.82 6.25 11.37
CA ARG A 29 -22.54 5.84 10.14
C ARG A 29 -21.64 5.86 8.91
N GLU A 30 -20.68 6.79 8.81
CA GLU A 30 -19.67 6.79 7.75
C GLU A 30 -18.68 5.62 7.89
N LYS A 31 -18.23 5.31 9.11
CA LYS A 31 -17.37 4.14 9.41
C LYS A 31 -18.07 2.80 9.18
N GLU A 32 -19.39 2.77 9.24
CA GLU A 32 -20.23 1.60 8.96
C GLU A 32 -20.52 1.47 7.45
N GLN A 33 -20.69 2.59 6.74
CA GLN A 33 -20.82 2.65 5.28
C GLN A 33 -19.51 2.43 4.50
N ARG A 34 -18.34 2.63 5.13
CA ARG A 34 -17.03 2.25 4.56
C ARG A 34 -16.79 0.75 4.79
N PRO A 35 -16.96 -0.13 3.79
CA PRO A 35 -16.68 -1.56 3.98
C PRO A 35 -15.20 -1.75 4.28
N ARG A 36 -14.88 -2.12 5.53
CA ARG A 36 -13.50 -2.32 6.02
C ARG A 36 -12.73 -3.42 5.29
N PHE A 37 -13.42 -4.19 4.45
CA PHE A 37 -12.86 -5.21 3.58
C PHE A 37 -13.18 -4.91 2.12
N PHE A 38 -12.14 -4.55 1.35
CA PHE A 38 -12.22 -4.61 -0.11
C PHE A 38 -12.32 -6.07 -0.56
N ASP A 39 -13.39 -6.41 -1.27
CA ASP A 39 -13.52 -7.72 -1.92
C ASP A 39 -12.37 -7.94 -2.93
N ALA A 40 -12.19 -9.19 -3.38
CA ALA A 40 -11.10 -9.52 -4.30
C ALA A 40 -11.21 -8.74 -5.64
N LYS A 41 -12.43 -8.41 -6.06
CA LYS A 41 -12.73 -7.67 -7.31
C LYS A 41 -12.33 -6.21 -7.21
N ALA A 42 -12.65 -5.53 -6.11
CA ALA A 42 -12.28 -4.15 -5.84
C ALA A 42 -10.77 -4.02 -5.64
N ARG A 43 -10.13 -4.95 -4.91
CA ARG A 43 -8.65 -5.00 -4.82
C ARG A 43 -7.99 -5.16 -6.19
N ALA A 44 -8.50 -6.04 -7.04
CA ALA A 44 -8.01 -6.22 -8.41
C ALA A 44 -8.18 -4.97 -9.28
N LYS A 45 -9.37 -4.34 -9.27
CA LYS A 45 -9.61 -3.05 -9.93
C LYS A 45 -8.65 -1.98 -9.43
N CYS A 46 -8.37 -1.96 -8.13
CA CYS A 46 -7.49 -0.96 -7.53
C CYS A 46 -6.04 -1.11 -7.98
N TRP A 47 -5.53 -2.34 -7.97
CA TRP A 47 -4.22 -2.65 -8.53
C TRP A 47 -4.12 -2.25 -10.00
N GLN A 48 -5.19 -2.41 -10.77
CA GLN A 48 -5.25 -2.02 -12.18
C GLN A 48 -5.27 -0.49 -12.40
N LYS A 49 -5.92 0.27 -11.50
CA LYS A 49 -5.94 1.75 -11.51
C LYS A 49 -4.58 2.39 -11.19
N ALA A 50 -3.77 1.75 -10.34
CA ALA A 50 -2.46 2.28 -9.95
C ALA A 50 -1.50 2.43 -11.16
N ALA A 51 -0.58 3.39 -11.11
CA ALA A 51 0.31 3.66 -12.23
C ALA A 51 1.26 2.49 -12.51
N VAL A 52 1.57 2.22 -13.78
CA VAL A 52 2.49 1.15 -14.18
C VAL A 52 3.95 1.59 -13.96
N VAL A 53 4.81 0.66 -13.55
CA VAL A 53 6.27 0.87 -13.55
C VAL A 53 6.81 0.60 -14.95
N SER A 54 7.35 1.63 -15.60
CA SER A 54 7.97 1.51 -16.94
C SER A 54 9.03 0.40 -16.96
N GLY A 55 9.03 -0.45 -18.00
CA GLY A 55 10.00 -1.54 -18.13
C GLY A 55 9.83 -2.71 -17.15
N ARG A 56 8.63 -2.88 -16.57
CA ARG A 56 8.28 -3.94 -15.60
C ARG A 56 6.93 -4.59 -15.91
N HIS A 57 6.69 -5.81 -15.44
CA HIS A 57 5.39 -6.48 -15.61
C HIS A 57 4.26 -5.75 -14.85
N PRO A 58 3.20 -5.25 -15.54
CA PRO A 58 2.16 -4.42 -14.93
C PRO A 58 1.26 -5.19 -13.95
N GLU A 59 1.27 -6.52 -13.97
CA GLU A 59 0.57 -7.33 -12.96
C GLU A 59 1.40 -7.62 -11.71
N ARG A 60 2.72 -7.40 -11.75
CA ARG A 60 3.63 -7.65 -10.61
C ARG A 60 4.02 -6.35 -9.91
N TRP A 61 4.21 -5.28 -10.69
CA TRP A 61 4.76 -4.01 -10.23
C TRP A 61 3.82 -2.84 -10.53
N ARG A 62 3.64 -1.96 -9.54
CA ARG A 62 2.92 -0.67 -9.68
C ARG A 62 3.67 0.45 -8.99
N ARG A 63 3.33 1.69 -9.34
CA ARG A 63 3.61 2.88 -8.53
C ARG A 63 2.38 3.23 -7.71
N ASP A 64 2.61 3.49 -6.42
CA ASP A 64 1.62 4.05 -5.53
C ASP A 64 1.37 5.55 -5.81
N ALA A 65 0.42 6.17 -5.11
CA ALA A 65 0.08 7.58 -5.35
C ALA A 65 1.19 8.57 -4.93
N ALA A 66 2.05 8.21 -3.98
CA ALA A 66 3.24 8.99 -3.63
C ALA A 66 4.34 8.88 -4.71
N GLY A 67 4.34 7.80 -5.49
CA GLY A 67 5.26 7.49 -6.58
C GLY A 67 6.19 6.31 -6.31
N ASN A 68 6.03 5.64 -5.16
CA ASN A 68 6.86 4.51 -4.72
C ASN A 68 6.58 3.27 -5.56
N VAL A 69 7.62 2.49 -5.87
CA VAL A 69 7.46 1.16 -6.49
C VAL A 69 6.96 0.19 -5.43
N VAL A 70 5.93 -0.60 -5.76
CA VAL A 70 5.36 -1.64 -4.91
C VAL A 70 5.14 -2.94 -5.69
N CYS A 71 5.25 -4.08 -5.01
CA CYS A 71 5.11 -5.42 -5.59
C CYS A 71 3.80 -6.08 -5.15
N LYS A 72 3.03 -6.66 -6.08
CA LYS A 72 1.71 -7.26 -5.82
C LYS A 72 1.73 -8.34 -4.73
N ARG A 73 2.82 -9.10 -4.65
CA ARG A 73 3.02 -10.18 -3.67
C ARG A 73 3.32 -9.66 -2.26
N PHE A 74 3.83 -8.44 -2.14
CA PHE A 74 4.11 -7.76 -0.88
C PHE A 74 2.90 -6.95 -0.40
N TRP A 75 1.75 -7.59 -0.35
CA TRP A 75 0.55 -6.99 0.27
C TRP A 75 0.57 -7.23 1.78
N ASN A 76 0.18 -6.23 2.58
CA ASN A 76 0.03 -6.35 4.04
C ASN A 76 1.33 -6.73 4.78
N CYS A 77 2.44 -6.04 4.45
CA CYS A 77 3.74 -6.19 5.10
C CYS A 77 4.46 -4.84 5.28
N HIS A 78 5.60 -4.80 5.97
CA HIS A 78 6.24 -3.55 6.43
C HIS A 78 7.43 -3.06 5.58
N GLY A 79 7.90 -3.84 4.60
CA GLY A 79 9.06 -3.50 3.78
C GLY A 79 8.80 -2.40 2.75
N CYS A 80 9.87 -1.86 2.16
CA CYS A 80 9.79 -0.70 1.25
C CYS A 80 9.12 -0.97 -0.12
N LEU A 81 8.86 -2.22 -0.46
CA LEU A 81 8.05 -2.61 -1.63
C LEU A 81 6.66 -3.13 -1.23
N CYS A 82 6.34 -3.10 0.08
CA CYS A 82 5.07 -3.53 0.61
C CYS A 82 4.00 -2.43 0.50
N TYR A 83 2.76 -2.83 0.29
CA TYR A 83 1.63 -1.93 0.16
C TYR A 83 0.39 -2.41 0.93
N GLU A 84 -0.46 -1.45 1.24
CA GLU A 84 -1.80 -1.61 1.78
C GLU A 84 -2.80 -0.85 0.86
N TYR A 85 -4.10 -1.12 1.01
CA TYR A 85 -5.16 -0.37 0.34
C TYR A 85 -5.61 0.76 1.27
N ASP A 86 -5.77 1.97 0.74
CA ASP A 86 -6.03 3.19 1.52
C ASP A 86 -7.36 3.13 2.28
N HIS A 87 -7.30 3.32 3.60
CA HIS A 87 -8.40 3.06 4.53
C HIS A 87 -9.67 3.89 4.32
N ILE A 88 -9.56 5.08 3.74
CA ILE A 88 -10.73 5.96 3.49
C ILE A 88 -11.41 5.68 2.15
N SER A 89 -10.75 4.93 1.28
CA SER A 89 -11.01 5.03 -0.15
C SER A 89 -12.22 4.18 -0.56
N THR A 90 -13.18 4.78 -1.27
CA THR A 90 -14.32 4.04 -1.83
C THR A 90 -13.84 3.18 -3.01
N ALA A 91 -14.64 2.21 -3.48
CA ALA A 91 -14.25 1.36 -4.62
C ALA A 91 -13.89 2.18 -5.89
N ASP A 92 -14.47 3.37 -6.04
CA ASP A 92 -14.22 4.28 -7.16
C ASP A 92 -12.98 5.17 -6.94
N ASN A 93 -12.72 5.63 -5.72
CA ASN A 93 -11.53 6.41 -5.36
C ASN A 93 -10.38 5.58 -4.77
N CYS A 94 -10.43 4.25 -4.95
CA CYS A 94 -9.52 3.34 -4.27
C CYS A 94 -8.05 3.61 -4.64
N GLN A 95 -7.17 3.51 -3.65
CA GLN A 95 -5.75 3.82 -3.81
C GLN A 95 -4.88 2.74 -3.14
N ILE A 96 -3.76 2.39 -3.77
CA ILE A 96 -2.69 1.65 -3.10
C ILE A 96 -1.64 2.64 -2.59
N LEU A 97 -1.09 2.36 -1.41
CA LEU A 97 -0.01 3.13 -0.79
C LEU A 97 1.02 2.18 -0.19
N GLN A 98 2.30 2.54 -0.25
CA GLN A 98 3.32 1.88 0.55
C GLN A 98 2.88 1.86 2.03
N THR A 99 3.01 0.72 2.71
CA THR A 99 2.44 0.50 4.05
C THR A 99 2.76 1.61 5.06
N ARG A 100 3.99 2.15 5.04
CA ARG A 100 4.38 3.27 5.92
C ARG A 100 3.63 4.57 5.61
N VAL A 101 3.45 4.87 4.32
CA VAL A 101 2.70 6.02 3.83
C VAL A 101 1.21 5.86 4.14
N ASN A 102 0.65 4.66 3.98
CA ASN A 102 -0.74 4.35 4.34
C ASN A 102 -1.01 4.63 5.83
N ARG A 103 -0.13 4.15 6.71
CA ARG A 103 -0.24 4.35 8.16
C ARG A 103 -0.08 5.81 8.59
N PHE A 104 0.79 6.57 7.93
CA PHE A 104 0.88 8.02 8.15
C PHE A 104 -0.39 8.75 7.71
N LYS A 105 -0.97 8.34 6.57
CA LYS A 105 -2.20 8.91 6.03
C LYS A 105 -3.40 8.61 6.93
N SER A 106 -3.49 7.41 7.50
CA SER A 106 -4.60 7.01 8.39
C SER A 106 -5.95 7.27 7.72
N ASP A 107 -6.82 8.03 8.38
CA ASP A 107 -8.14 8.49 8.01
C ASP A 107 -8.15 9.91 7.40
N LYS A 108 -6.97 10.52 7.19
CA LYS A 108 -6.87 11.85 6.56
C LYS A 108 -7.26 11.79 5.09
N GLU A 109 -8.18 12.66 4.69
CA GLU A 109 -8.73 12.68 3.33
C GLU A 109 -7.91 13.49 2.34
N TRP A 110 -7.30 14.59 2.80
CA TRP A 110 -6.70 15.62 1.94
C TRP A 110 -5.19 15.76 2.17
N VAL A 111 -4.46 14.64 2.14
CA VAL A 111 -2.98 14.62 2.29
C VAL A 111 -2.32 14.83 0.94
N GLY A 112 -1.49 15.89 0.83
CA GLY A 112 -0.83 16.23 -0.43
C GLY A 112 0.24 15.21 -0.84
N LYS A 113 0.46 15.02 -2.15
CA LYS A 113 1.45 14.06 -2.66
C LYS A 113 2.87 14.28 -2.11
N ALA A 114 3.28 15.53 -1.91
CA ALA A 114 4.58 15.86 -1.32
C ALA A 114 4.69 15.41 0.14
N GLU A 115 3.61 15.55 0.91
CA GLU A 115 3.52 15.09 2.29
C GLU A 115 3.53 13.56 2.38
N LEU A 116 2.73 12.87 1.54
CA LEU A 116 2.76 11.40 1.41
C LEU A 116 4.17 10.89 1.07
N LYS A 117 4.87 11.56 0.15
CA LYS A 117 6.25 11.21 -0.23
C LYS A 117 7.24 11.38 0.92
N GLY A 118 7.00 12.29 1.86
CA GLY A 118 7.82 12.48 3.06
C GLY A 118 7.86 11.27 4.01
N PHE A 119 6.90 10.35 3.90
CA PHE A 119 6.84 9.12 4.70
C PHE A 119 7.20 7.85 3.91
N SER A 120 7.61 8.01 2.65
CA SER A 120 8.15 6.94 1.83
C SER A 120 9.49 6.41 2.38
N CYS A 121 9.83 5.16 2.06
CA CYS A 121 11.23 4.72 2.22
C CYS A 121 12.18 5.52 1.33
N ASP A 122 13.27 6.00 1.91
CA ASP A 122 14.42 6.54 1.17
C ASP A 122 15.34 5.39 0.70
N ILE A 123 14.80 4.54 -0.18
CA ILE A 123 15.56 3.50 -0.85
C ILE A 123 15.15 3.46 -2.33
N GLN A 124 16.13 3.53 -3.23
CA GLN A 124 15.91 3.53 -4.66
C GLN A 124 16.38 2.20 -5.24
N PHE A 125 15.46 1.44 -5.83
CA PHE A 125 15.79 0.17 -6.46
C PHE A 125 16.17 0.37 -7.92
N THR A 126 17.36 -0.09 -8.29
CA THR A 126 17.78 -0.24 -9.69
C THR A 126 17.02 -1.39 -10.36
N ASP A 127 17.09 -1.42 -11.69
CA ASP A 127 16.51 -2.53 -12.47
C ASP A 127 17.11 -3.90 -12.08
N LYS A 128 18.37 -3.97 -11.65
CA LYS A 128 19.01 -5.21 -11.22
C LYS A 128 18.46 -5.69 -9.88
N GLU A 129 18.23 -4.80 -8.93
CA GLU A 129 17.66 -5.14 -7.62
C GLU A 129 16.21 -5.57 -7.75
N LEU A 130 15.42 -4.88 -8.58
CA LEU A 130 14.05 -5.30 -8.89
C LEU A 130 14.00 -6.68 -9.56
N ASP A 131 14.94 -6.99 -10.46
CA ASP A 131 15.07 -8.34 -11.04
C ASP A 131 15.34 -9.40 -9.97
N ILE A 132 16.28 -9.16 -9.05
CA ILE A 132 16.62 -10.10 -7.95
C ILE A 132 15.41 -10.32 -7.03
N ILE A 133 14.66 -9.25 -6.73
CA ILE A 133 13.45 -9.34 -5.91
C ILE A 133 12.33 -10.09 -6.66
N GLU A 134 12.17 -9.87 -7.97
CA GLU A 134 11.20 -10.62 -8.79
C GLU A 134 11.54 -12.12 -8.80
N MET A 135 12.82 -12.46 -9.00
CA MET A 135 13.35 -13.83 -8.91
C MET A 135 13.06 -14.49 -7.57
N ALA A 136 13.28 -13.79 -6.45
CA ALA A 136 13.04 -14.31 -5.11
C ALA A 136 11.55 -14.53 -4.79
N VAL A 137 10.66 -13.77 -5.44
CA VAL A 137 9.23 -13.66 -5.07
C VAL A 137 8.31 -14.45 -6.02
N TYR A 138 8.69 -14.56 -7.30
CA TYR A 138 7.95 -15.27 -8.35
C TYR A 138 8.71 -16.46 -8.94
N GLY A 139 10.03 -16.55 -8.75
CA GLY A 139 10.88 -17.58 -9.37
C GLY A 139 11.33 -17.25 -10.80
N ASP A 140 11.01 -16.06 -11.31
CA ASP A 140 11.29 -15.60 -12.67
C ASP A 140 11.31 -14.05 -12.75
N VAL A 141 11.82 -13.53 -13.88
CA VAL A 141 11.77 -12.11 -14.25
C VAL A 141 10.99 -12.01 -15.55
N ILE A 142 10.02 -11.08 -15.63
CA ILE A 142 9.30 -10.79 -16.86
C ILE A 142 9.33 -9.29 -17.16
N ARG A 143 10.15 -8.87 -18.13
CA ARG A 143 10.18 -7.48 -18.63
C ARG A 143 10.61 -7.42 -20.10
N PRO A 144 10.38 -6.29 -20.81
CA PRO A 144 10.88 -6.11 -22.17
C PRO A 144 12.38 -6.41 -22.28
N GLY A 145 12.75 -7.28 -23.22
CA GLY A 145 14.15 -7.70 -23.44
C GLY A 145 14.74 -8.67 -22.40
N LYS A 146 14.00 -9.06 -21.34
CA LYS A 146 14.46 -10.05 -20.35
C LYS A 146 13.31 -10.87 -19.80
N GLN A 147 13.22 -12.13 -20.23
CA GLN A 147 12.35 -13.15 -19.65
C GLN A 147 13.19 -14.38 -19.29
N CYS A 148 13.27 -14.70 -18.01
CA CYS A 148 14.13 -15.77 -17.50
C CYS A 148 13.60 -16.32 -16.17
N ARG A 149 14.02 -17.54 -15.80
CA ARG A 149 13.65 -18.20 -14.54
C ARG A 149 14.85 -18.41 -13.62
N CYS A 150 14.60 -18.61 -12.33
CA CYS A 150 15.58 -19.15 -11.40
C CYS A 150 16.03 -20.56 -11.82
N ARG A 151 17.30 -20.88 -11.60
CA ARG A 151 17.82 -22.25 -11.62
C ARG A 151 17.59 -22.92 -10.28
N THR A 152 17.37 -24.23 -10.31
CA THR A 152 17.52 -25.08 -9.12
C THR A 152 19.00 -25.32 -8.82
N VAL A 153 19.32 -25.68 -7.57
CA VAL A 153 20.70 -26.05 -7.19
C VAL A 153 21.22 -27.24 -8.01
N ALA A 154 20.37 -28.23 -8.31
CA ALA A 154 20.74 -29.37 -9.16
C ALA A 154 21.11 -28.97 -10.60
N GLU A 155 20.51 -27.92 -11.15
CA GLU A 155 20.93 -27.36 -12.45
C GLU A 155 22.24 -26.59 -12.38
N MET A 156 22.48 -25.85 -11.29
CA MET A 156 23.75 -25.16 -11.04
C MET A 156 24.91 -26.15 -10.92
N LEU A 157 24.70 -27.24 -10.18
CA LEU A 157 25.66 -28.33 -10.00
C LEU A 157 25.77 -29.29 -11.21
N GLY A 158 25.06 -29.02 -12.32
CA GLY A 158 25.07 -29.87 -13.52
C GLY A 158 24.42 -31.26 -13.36
N GLN A 159 23.84 -31.55 -12.20
CA GLN A 159 23.20 -32.84 -11.86
C GLN A 159 21.89 -33.07 -12.63
N MET A 160 21.23 -32.00 -13.07
CA MET A 160 19.98 -32.07 -13.84
C MET A 160 19.96 -31.05 -14.97
N LYS A 161 19.50 -31.48 -16.16
CA LYS A 161 19.09 -30.56 -17.23
C LYS A 161 17.58 -30.32 -17.13
N SER A 162 17.16 -29.06 -17.01
CA SER A 162 15.75 -28.72 -16.96
C SER A 162 15.05 -28.94 -18.30
N LYS A 163 13.79 -29.36 -18.23
CA LYS A 163 12.87 -29.50 -19.39
C LYS A 163 12.18 -28.17 -19.75
N ASN A 164 12.38 -27.11 -18.98
CA ASN A 164 11.74 -25.82 -19.21
C ASN A 164 12.50 -25.03 -20.30
N HIS A 165 11.79 -24.64 -21.35
CA HIS A 165 12.33 -23.86 -22.48
C HIS A 165 12.73 -22.42 -22.12
N LEU A 166 12.27 -21.88 -20.97
CA LEU A 166 12.70 -20.58 -20.49
C LEU A 166 14.16 -20.63 -19.99
N ALA A 167 14.95 -19.69 -20.51
CA ALA A 167 16.35 -19.50 -20.14
C ALA A 167 16.49 -19.23 -18.63
N ALA A 168 17.61 -19.69 -18.08
CA ALA A 168 18.00 -19.34 -16.73
C ALA A 168 18.35 -17.84 -16.62
N CYS A 169 17.98 -17.20 -15.52
CA CYS A 169 18.50 -15.90 -15.19
C CYS A 169 20.00 -15.98 -14.85
N GLU A 170 20.74 -14.94 -15.23
CA GLU A 170 22.05 -14.66 -14.68
C GLU A 170 21.87 -14.14 -13.25
N LEU A 171 22.55 -14.80 -12.31
CA LEU A 171 22.60 -14.35 -10.92
C LEU A 171 23.57 -13.15 -10.81
N PRO A 172 23.30 -12.18 -9.91
CA PRO A 172 24.17 -11.01 -9.73
C PRO A 172 25.54 -11.35 -9.13
N TYR A 173 25.65 -12.51 -8.47
CA TYR A 173 26.87 -13.04 -7.90
C TYR A 173 27.42 -14.14 -8.82
N LYS A 174 28.71 -14.06 -9.16
CA LYS A 174 29.44 -15.23 -9.62
C LYS A 174 29.83 -16.02 -8.39
N GLU A 175 29.53 -17.32 -8.36
CA GLU A 175 30.09 -18.22 -7.35
C GLU A 175 31.62 -18.19 -7.49
N PRO A 176 32.39 -18.12 -6.38
CA PRO A 176 33.81 -18.43 -6.41
C PRO A 176 33.98 -19.86 -6.92
N GLN A 177 34.88 -20.05 -7.89
CA GLN A 177 35.27 -21.35 -8.42
C GLN A 177 36.18 -22.09 -7.43
#